data_AF-A0A3S4HFR3-F1
#
_entry.id   AF-A0A3S4HFR3-F1
#
_cell.length_a   1.000
_cell.length_b   1.000
_cell.length_c   1.000
_cell.angle_alpha   90.00
_cell.angle_beta   90.00
_cell.angle_gamma   90.00
#
_symmetry.space_group_name_H-M   'P 1'
#
loop_
_entity.id
_entity.type
_entity.pdbx_description
1 polymer ?
#
loop_
_entity_poly.entity_id
_entity_poly.type
_entity_poly.pdbx_seq_one_letter_code
_entity_poly.pdbx_strand_id
1 'polypeptide(L)'
;MAGFVTGIRVKVGNRGKMAFVQLDDGTAKLEVSLFAESFELNRDKLKEDVVLVVEGKVSEDSFSGGLRIVVDKLYSLGEARSRYAAAWRCSCRPSPTSPASSPSCIRSRARTPAAWCGWPTTTARPRAN
;
A
#
# COMPACT_ATOMS: atom_id res chain seq x y z
N MET A 1 -4.60 -9.40 6.34
CA MET A 1 -5.45 -8.23 6.69
C MET A 1 -4.68 -7.32 7.64
N ALA A 2 -5.02 -6.04 7.73
CA ALA A 2 -4.37 -5.08 8.62
C ALA A 2 -5.42 -4.30 9.39
N GLY A 3 -5.14 -3.96 10.64
CA GLY A 3 -6.07 -3.21 11.48
C GLY A 3 -5.38 -2.67 12.73
N PHE A 4 -6.09 -1.76 13.40
CA PHE A 4 -5.67 -1.16 14.66
C PHE A 4 -6.22 -1.97 15.83
N VAL A 5 -5.38 -2.22 16.84
CA VAL A 5 -5.78 -2.98 18.02
C VAL A 5 -6.61 -2.10 18.94
N THR A 6 -7.90 -2.43 19.09
CA THR A 6 -8.83 -1.72 19.99
C THR A 6 -8.93 -2.34 21.37
N GLY A 7 -8.56 -3.62 21.51
CA GLY A 7 -8.53 -4.28 22.80
C GLY A 7 -7.98 -5.70 22.72
N ILE A 8 -7.37 -6.13 23.82
CA ILE A 8 -6.76 -7.46 23.94
C ILE A 8 -7.36 -8.18 25.15
N ARG A 9 -7.86 -9.38 24.93
CA ARG A 9 -8.43 -10.24 25.97
C ARG A 9 -7.71 -11.59 25.96
N VAL A 10 -7.07 -11.94 27.05
CA VAL A 10 -6.38 -13.23 27.19
C VAL A 10 -7.26 -14.17 28.00
N LYS A 11 -7.53 -15.36 27.46
CA LYS A 11 -8.26 -16.43 28.13
C LYS A 11 -7.36 -17.66 28.25
N VAL A 12 -7.24 -18.18 29.46
CA VAL A 12 -6.56 -19.46 29.70
C VAL A 12 -7.57 -20.58 29.48
N GLY A 13 -7.31 -21.48 28.54
CA GLY A 13 -8.13 -22.66 28.28
C GLY A 13 -7.36 -23.95 28.54
N ASN A 14 -8.04 -25.09 28.41
CA ASN A 14 -7.44 -26.41 28.67
C ASN A 14 -6.26 -26.76 27.76
N ARG A 15 -6.17 -26.13 26.57
CA ARG A 15 -5.09 -26.32 25.59
C ARG A 15 -4.01 -25.23 25.63
N GLY A 16 -4.03 -24.35 26.63
CA GLY A 16 -3.07 -23.26 26.80
C GLY A 16 -3.69 -21.86 26.81
N LYS A 17 -2.83 -20.83 26.79
CA LYS A 17 -3.24 -19.43 26.76
C LYS A 17 -3.69 -19.05 25.35
N MET A 18 -4.91 -18.57 25.20
CA MET A 18 -5.41 -18.02 23.95
C MET A 18 -5.65 -16.53 24.11
N ALA A 19 -5.37 -15.75 23.06
CA ALA A 19 -5.66 -14.33 23.04
C ALA A 19 -6.70 -14.02 21.97
N PHE A 20 -7.67 -13.18 22.35
CA PHE A 20 -8.68 -12.59 21.51
C PHE A 20 -8.34 -11.12 21.38
N VAL A 21 -8.04 -10.69 20.16
CA VAL A 21 -7.69 -9.33 19.81
C VAL A 21 -8.80 -8.75 18.96
N GLN A 22 -9.30 -7.58 19.33
CA GLN A 22 -10.24 -6.85 18.47
C GLN A 22 -9.43 -5.93 17.56
N LEU A 23 -9.55 -6.16 16.26
CA LEU A 23 -8.96 -5.30 15.23
C LEU A 23 -10.05 -4.45 14.59
N ASP A 24 -9.74 -3.18 14.39
CA ASP A 24 -10.59 -2.24 13.68
C ASP A 24 -9.87 -1.78 12.40
N ASP A 25 -10.54 -1.94 11.26
CA ASP A 25 -10.08 -1.47 9.95
C ASP A 25 -10.78 -0.16 9.51
N GLY A 26 -11.60 0.41 10.39
CA GLY A 26 -12.41 1.61 10.15
C GLY A 26 -13.79 1.32 9.54
N THR A 27 -14.04 0.10 9.07
CA THR A 27 -15.36 -0.31 8.54
C THR A 27 -16.10 -1.24 9.49
N ALA A 28 -15.39 -2.22 10.07
CA ALA A 28 -15.97 -3.15 11.00
C ALA A 28 -14.95 -3.59 12.06
N LYS A 29 -15.46 -3.93 13.24
CA LYS A 29 -14.68 -4.59 14.27
C LYS A 29 -14.62 -6.08 13.99
N LEU A 30 -13.40 -6.59 13.86
CA LEU A 30 -13.14 -7.99 13.59
C LEU A 30 -12.50 -8.65 14.81
N GLU A 31 -13.00 -9.82 15.17
CA GLU A 31 -12.41 -10.60 16.27
C GLU A 31 -11.35 -11.55 15.74
N VAL A 32 -10.16 -11.41 16.28
CA VAL A 32 -8.96 -12.13 15.87
C VAL A 32 -8.50 -13.01 17.02
N SER A 33 -8.21 -14.26 16.72
CA SER A 33 -7.90 -15.29 17.70
C SER A 33 -6.55 -15.89 17.45
N LEU A 34 -5.77 -15.93 18.52
CA LEU A 34 -4.41 -16.44 18.55
C LEU A 34 -4.38 -17.71 19.38
N PHE A 35 -3.88 -18.78 18.77
CA PHE A 35 -3.51 -19.98 19.51
C PHE A 35 -2.27 -19.74 20.36
N ALA A 36 -2.01 -20.65 21.30
CA ALA A 36 -0.94 -20.53 22.28
C ALA A 36 0.44 -20.30 21.63
N GLU A 37 0.77 -21.05 20.58
CA GLU A 37 2.04 -20.94 19.86
C GLU A 37 2.24 -19.54 19.26
N SER A 38 1.26 -19.05 18.50
CA SER A 38 1.33 -17.73 17.87
C SER A 38 1.31 -16.58 18.89
N PHE A 39 0.63 -16.77 20.02
CA PHE A 39 0.58 -15.80 21.11
C PHE A 39 1.90 -15.68 21.86
N GLU A 40 2.55 -16.80 22.17
CA GLU A 40 3.82 -16.81 22.90
C GLU A 40 4.94 -16.16 22.10
N LEU A 41 5.00 -16.43 20.79
CA LEU A 41 6.00 -15.85 19.89
C LEU A 41 5.86 -14.32 19.71
N ASN A 42 4.64 -13.80 19.81
CA ASN A 42 4.33 -12.41 19.46
C ASN A 42 3.81 -11.59 20.64
N ARG A 43 4.02 -12.06 21.87
CA ARG A 43 3.57 -11.39 23.10
C ARG A 43 4.00 -9.92 23.15
N ASP A 44 5.22 -9.62 22.71
CA ASP A 44 5.78 -8.26 22.75
C ASP A 44 5.18 -7.32 21.70
N LYS A 45 4.62 -7.89 20.63
CA LYS A 45 4.00 -7.15 19.51
C LYS A 45 2.52 -6.85 19.77
N LEU A 46 1.88 -7.62 20.66
CA LEU A 46 0.48 -7.47 21.03
C LEU A 46 0.32 -6.35 22.05
N LYS A 47 0.28 -5.12 21.55
CA LYS A 47 0.01 -3.91 22.32
C LYS A 47 -1.24 -3.23 21.77
N GLU A 48 -1.97 -2.59 22.67
CA GLU A 48 -3.06 -1.70 22.30
C GLU A 48 -2.51 -0.49 21.55
N ASP A 49 -3.36 0.11 20.73
CA ASP A 49 -3.05 1.27 19.90
C ASP A 49 -1.95 1.09 18.84
N VAL A 50 -1.67 -0.15 18.44
CA VAL A 50 -0.69 -0.47 17.39
C VAL A 50 -1.39 -1.05 16.17
N VAL A 51 -0.89 -0.69 14.98
CA VAL A 51 -1.30 -1.30 13.72
C VAL A 51 -0.59 -2.64 13.54
N LEU A 52 -1.38 -3.69 13.42
CA LEU A 52 -0.89 -5.05 13.19
C LEU A 52 -1.37 -5.56 11.84
N VAL A 53 -0.49 -6.30 11.17
CA VAL A 53 -0.81 -7.04 9.95
C VAL A 53 -0.88 -8.51 10.32
N VAL A 54 -2.00 -9.14 10.00
CA VAL A 54 -2.28 -10.53 10.40
C VAL A 54 -2.56 -11.39 9.17
N GLU A 55 -1.98 -12.58 9.16
CA GLU A 55 -2.24 -13.63 8.18
C GLU A 55 -2.90 -14.81 8.89
N GLY A 56 -3.98 -15.31 8.32
CA GLY A 56 -4.76 -16.37 8.95
C GLY A 56 -5.99 -16.75 8.17
N LYS A 57 -6.73 -17.71 8.72
CA LYS A 57 -7.96 -18.23 8.14
C LYS A 57 -9.17 -17.55 8.76
N VAL A 58 -10.15 -17.22 7.93
CA VAL A 58 -11.45 -16.74 8.39
C VAL A 58 -12.31 -17.96 8.71
N SER A 59 -12.86 -17.98 9.92
CA SER A 59 -13.80 -18.99 10.40
C SER A 59 -15.09 -18.29 10.80
N GLU A 60 -16.21 -18.90 10.48
CA GLU A 60 -17.50 -18.44 10.97
C GLU A 60 -17.71 -18.98 12.38
N ASP A 61 -18.15 -18.12 13.30
CA ASP A 61 -18.58 -18.56 14.62
C ASP A 61 -20.07 -18.91 14.58
N SER A 62 -20.37 -20.19 14.71
CA SER A 62 -21.73 -20.74 14.60
C SER A 62 -22.64 -20.34 15.77
N PHE A 63 -22.11 -19.71 16.82
CA PHE A 63 -22.90 -19.23 17.95
C PHE A 63 -23.43 -17.80 17.78
N SER A 64 -22.63 -16.92 17.15
CA SER A 64 -22.93 -15.49 17.06
C SER A 64 -23.20 -15.02 15.63
N GLY A 65 -23.02 -15.88 14.62
CA GLY A 65 -23.08 -15.49 13.22
C GLY A 65 -21.98 -14.50 12.82
N GLY A 66 -20.97 -14.33 13.68
CA GLY A 66 -19.86 -13.42 13.48
C GLY A 66 -18.72 -14.06 12.70
N LEU A 67 -17.87 -13.20 12.12
CA LEU A 67 -16.61 -13.61 11.51
C LEU A 67 -15.51 -13.59 12.56
N ARG A 68 -14.84 -14.73 12.71
CA ARG A 68 -13.69 -14.89 13.59
C ARG A 68 -12.47 -15.27 12.78
N ILE A 69 -11.38 -14.56 12.96
CA ILE A 69 -10.14 -14.87 12.26
C ILE A 69 -9.23 -15.67 13.17
N VAL A 70 -8.74 -16.80 12.69
CA VAL A 70 -7.70 -17.60 13.34
C VAL A 70 -6.37 -17.23 12.71
N VAL A 71 -5.44 -16.71 13.52
CA VAL A 71 -4.16 -16.17 13.02
C VAL A 71 -3.06 -17.21 13.04
N ASP A 72 -2.42 -17.35 11.90
CA ASP A 72 -1.22 -18.15 11.72
C ASP A 72 0.05 -17.31 11.95
N LYS A 73 0.08 -16.06 11.44
CA LYS A 73 1.25 -15.17 11.56
C LYS A 73 0.85 -13.72 11.86
N LEU A 74 1.63 -13.08 12.73
CA LEU A 74 1.52 -11.67 13.09
C LEU A 74 2.75 -10.90 12.65
N TYR A 75 2.54 -9.71 12.09
CA TYR A 75 3.60 -8.79 11.72
C TYR A 75 3.29 -7.39 12.24
N SER A 76 4.34 -6.71 12.70
CA SER A 76 4.29 -5.26 12.85
C SER A 76 4.25 -4.59 11.48
N LEU A 77 3.84 -3.32 11.42
CA LEU A 77 3.85 -2.54 10.19
C LEU A 77 5.24 -2.50 9.52
N GLY A 78 6.31 -2.42 10.31
CA GLY A 78 7.69 -2.42 9.81
C GLY A 78 8.06 -3.74 9.14
N GLU A 79 7.77 -4.86 9.81
CA GLU A 79 8.03 -6.21 9.28
C GLU A 79 7.20 -6.48 8.02
N ALA A 80 5.93 -6.08 8.02
CA ALA A 80 5.05 -6.20 6.87
C ALA A 80 5.60 -5.39 5.68
N ARG A 81 6.05 -4.15 5.90
CA ARG A 81 6.67 -3.35 4.84
C ARG A 81 7.89 -4.04 4.26
N SER A 82 8.84 -4.48 5.08
CA SER A 82 10.04 -5.16 4.57
C SER A 82 9.72 -6.43 3.78
N ARG A 83 8.63 -7.12 4.11
CA ARG A 83 8.22 -8.38 3.46
C ARG A 83 7.43 -8.15 2.16
N TYR A 84 6.57 -7.13 2.10
CA TYR A 84 5.64 -6.91 0.99
C TYR A 84 5.95 -5.68 0.12
N ALA A 85 6.93 -4.83 0.46
CA ALA A 85 7.23 -3.59 -0.27
C ALA A 85 7.95 -3.76 -1.62
N ALA A 86 7.62 -4.80 -2.39
CA ALA A 86 8.25 -5.08 -3.68
C ALA A 86 7.60 -4.35 -4.87
N ALA A 87 6.51 -3.59 -4.67
CA ALA A 87 5.75 -3.02 -5.79
C ALA A 87 5.45 -1.53 -5.62
N TRP A 88 5.97 -0.74 -6.55
CA TRP A 88 5.63 0.67 -6.71
C TRP A 88 4.46 0.76 -7.69
N ARG A 89 3.30 1.22 -7.21
CA ARG A 89 2.11 1.39 -8.05
C ARG A 89 1.91 2.88 -8.32
N CYS A 90 2.35 3.36 -9.49
CA CYS A 90 2.03 4.70 -9.96
C CYS A 90 0.62 4.70 -10.57
N SER A 91 -0.32 5.42 -9.96
CA SER A 91 -1.61 5.73 -10.57
C SER A 91 -1.56 7.14 -11.15
N CYS A 92 -1.50 7.24 -12.48
CA CYS A 92 -1.71 8.51 -13.15
C CYS A 92 -3.23 8.76 -13.23
N ARG A 93 -3.73 9.72 -12.46
CA ARG A 93 -5.11 10.20 -12.62
C ARG A 93 -5.18 10.95 -13.96
N PRO A 94 -6.05 10.56 -14.91
CA PRO A 94 -6.28 11.41 -16.07
C PRO A 94 -6.92 12.71 -15.59
N SER A 95 -6.23 13.84 -15.79
CA SER A 95 -6.88 15.14 -15.67
C SER A 95 -7.80 15.32 -16.87
N PRO A 96 -9.04 15.82 -16.68
CA PRO A 96 -9.88 16.15 -17.81
C PRO A 96 -9.23 17.32 -18.57
N THR A 97 -8.68 17.02 -19.74
CA THR A 97 -8.32 18.04 -20.73
C THR A 97 -9.61 18.76 -21.10
N SER A 98 -9.74 20.03 -20.70
CA SER A 98 -10.84 20.89 -21.13
C SER A 98 -10.85 20.98 -22.66
N PRO A 99 -11.95 20.64 -23.36
CA PRO A 99 -12.06 20.83 -24.79
C PRO A 99 -12.73 22.19 -25.06
N ALA A 100 -11.99 23.30 -24.93
CA ALA A 100 -12.48 24.59 -25.41
C ALA A 100 -11.38 25.67 -25.48
N SER A 101 -10.71 25.78 -26.63
CA SER A 101 -10.55 27.07 -27.30
C SER A 101 -10.17 26.82 -28.77
N SER A 102 -11.08 27.22 -29.65
CA SER A 102 -11.12 27.03 -31.10
C SER A 102 -9.83 27.36 -31.86
N PRO A 103 -9.63 26.79 -33.06
CA PRO A 103 -8.54 27.16 -33.95
C PRO A 103 -8.87 28.50 -34.65
N SER A 104 -8.58 29.63 -34.02
CA SER A 104 -8.47 30.90 -34.76
C SER A 104 -7.03 31.04 -35.27
N CYS A 105 -6.71 30.32 -36.34
CA CYS A 105 -5.63 30.70 -37.24
C CYS A 105 -6.02 32.03 -37.90
N ILE A 106 -5.77 33.15 -37.21
CA ILE A 106 -5.74 34.46 -37.85
C ILE A 106 -4.54 34.45 -38.79
N ARG A 107 -4.90 34.35 -40.06
CA ARG A 107 -4.04 34.35 -41.23
C ARG A 107 -3.46 35.76 -41.40
N SER A 108 -2.35 36.07 -40.74
CA SER A 108 -1.54 37.23 -41.13
C SER A 108 -0.65 36.83 -42.31
N ARG A 109 -1.17 37.10 -43.50
CA ARG A 109 -0.47 37.00 -44.78
C ARG A 109 0.46 38.21 -44.94
N ALA A 110 1.58 38.00 -45.65
CA ALA A 110 2.64 38.92 -46.10
C ALA A 110 3.90 38.86 -45.21
N ARG A 111 5.12 38.61 -45.69
CA ARG A 111 5.72 38.58 -47.05
C ARG A 111 6.99 37.71 -46.98
N THR A 112 7.23 36.93 -48.02
CA THR A 112 8.55 36.37 -48.42
C THR A 112 9.54 37.49 -48.81
N PRO A 113 10.84 37.24 -49.07
CA PRO A 113 11.52 35.94 -49.26
C PRO A 113 12.88 35.74 -48.54
N ALA A 114 13.29 34.47 -48.58
CA ALA A 114 14.64 33.91 -48.59
C ALA A 114 15.86 34.86 -48.60
N ALA A 115 16.77 34.64 -47.66
CA ALA A 115 18.22 34.80 -47.79
C ALA A 115 18.86 33.96 -46.66
N TRP A 116 19.36 32.76 -46.97
CA TRP A 116 20.74 32.49 -47.36
C TRP A 116 21.74 32.50 -46.19
N CYS A 117 22.22 31.28 -45.91
CA CYS A 117 23.62 30.92 -45.65
C CYS A 117 24.39 31.61 -44.51
N GLY A 118 24.84 30.79 -43.54
CA GLY A 118 25.88 31.15 -42.58
C GLY A 118 26.37 29.96 -41.75
N TRP A 119 27.05 29.00 -42.39
CA TRP A 119 28.03 28.13 -41.69
C TRP A 119 29.30 28.95 -41.40
N PRO A 120 30.04 28.64 -40.32
CA PRO A 120 31.27 27.83 -40.50
C PRO A 120 31.42 26.77 -39.38
N THR A 121 31.68 25.48 -39.67
CA THR A 121 32.99 24.83 -39.96
C THR A 121 34.04 24.99 -38.87
N THR A 122 34.67 23.85 -38.47
CA THR A 122 35.97 23.66 -37.76
C THR A 122 35.77 23.04 -36.35
N THR A 123 36.38 21.93 -35.93
CA THR A 123 37.31 20.93 -36.51
C THR A 123 37.32 19.69 -35.62
N ALA A 124 37.71 18.57 -36.25
CA ALA A 124 37.71 17.20 -35.77
C ALA A 124 38.70 16.81 -34.64
N ARG A 125 38.31 15.75 -33.90
CA ARG A 125 39.10 14.56 -33.43
C ARG A 125 40.31 14.77 -32.48
N PRO A 126 40.91 13.71 -31.87
CA PRO A 126 40.66 12.25 -31.94
C PRO A 126 40.59 11.48 -30.59
N ARG A 127 40.42 10.15 -30.73
CA ARG A 127 40.53 9.04 -29.77
C ARG A 127 41.79 9.02 -28.88
N ALA A 128 41.63 8.53 -27.65
CA ALA A 128 42.46 7.57 -26.90
C ALA A 128 41.58 7.14 -25.69
N ASN A 129 41.48 5.90 -25.22
CA ASN A 129 42.38 4.75 -25.19
C ASN A 129 41.52 3.47 -25.27
#